data_AF-A0A924C4Q7-F1
#
_entry.id   AF-A0A924C4Q7-F1
#
_cell.length_a   1.000
_cell.length_b   1.000
_cell.length_c   1.000
_cell.angle_alpha   90.00
_cell.angle_beta   90.00
_cell.angle_gamma   90.00
#
_symmetry.space_group_name_H-M   'P 1'
#
loop_
_entity.id
_entity.type
_entity.pdbx_description
1 polymer ?
#
loop_
_entity_poly.entity_id
_entity_poly.type
_entity_poly.pdbx_seq_one_letter_code
_entity_poly.pdbx_strand_id
1 'polypeptide(L)'
;MKFFFTLLVFILAGIASVSASTDTIACTMEYAPVCGSVQVQCITAPCYPVRQTFSNSCMANASHATNITTGACDGSVITPPVIVGGDSDIHGCKASAGYSWNFLAKQCIRPWESRVRILTIAPEKQACTGVAPMECLQVRMGWQKIWQNFYNTIIGFDYLSGYSYRLLVLETKVDNPPADGSSHSYSLIRVLSKRSQPTENPLLGRWTLIGYNSTPITSTGYTLTIERDRLSAKFCNNMFGSYTLSGNTISSPGLASTMMYCEGQSMILENNFVLDGAIYSLQALRLMAGSTGPTMHLVITTKKGDIYTYGM
;
A
#
# COMPACT_ATOMS: atom_id res chain seq x y z
N MET A 1 65.96 -4.19 -6.87
CA MET A 1 66.21 -3.86 -8.29
C MET A 1 65.62 -2.46 -8.52
N LYS A 2 66.50 -1.45 -8.52
CA LYS A 2 66.15 -0.04 -8.80
C LYS A 2 65.98 0.13 -10.30
N PHE A 3 64.93 0.80 -10.76
CA PHE A 3 64.96 1.47 -12.06
C PHE A 3 64.36 2.88 -11.90
N PHE A 4 65.29 3.82 -11.76
CA PHE A 4 65.11 5.23 -12.11
C PHE A 4 64.85 5.31 -13.62
N PHE A 5 63.87 6.11 -14.06
CA PHE A 5 64.04 6.85 -15.32
C PHE A 5 63.29 8.18 -15.25
N THR A 6 64.00 9.16 -15.79
CA THR A 6 63.94 10.60 -15.56
C THR A 6 63.01 11.28 -16.57
N LEU A 7 62.26 12.26 -16.08
CA LEU A 7 61.92 13.56 -16.69
C LEU A 7 61.74 13.65 -18.24
N LEU A 8 60.56 14.08 -18.68
CA LEU A 8 60.47 15.12 -19.71
C LEU A 8 59.12 15.86 -19.65
N VAL A 9 59.16 17.10 -19.18
CA VAL A 9 58.07 18.07 -19.23
C VAL A 9 58.14 18.75 -20.60
N PHE A 10 57.14 18.57 -21.45
CA PHE A 10 56.94 19.39 -22.65
C PHE A 10 55.75 20.33 -22.44
N ILE A 11 56.09 21.59 -22.21
CA ILE A 11 55.21 22.74 -22.35
C ILE A 11 55.04 22.98 -23.85
N LEU A 12 53.82 22.82 -24.37
CA LEU A 12 53.44 23.31 -25.68
C LEU A 12 52.24 24.24 -25.53
N ALA A 13 52.55 25.53 -25.57
CA ALA A 13 51.62 26.62 -25.70
C ALA A 13 50.91 26.51 -27.07
N GLY A 14 49.68 26.00 -27.06
CA GLY A 14 48.76 26.07 -28.19
C GLY A 14 47.91 27.32 -28.07
N ILE A 15 48.37 28.41 -28.68
CA ILE A 15 47.56 29.62 -28.90
C ILE A 15 46.53 29.26 -29.97
N ALA A 16 45.33 28.88 -29.57
CA ALA A 16 44.18 28.88 -30.48
C ALA A 16 43.68 30.33 -30.57
N SER A 17 44.11 31.02 -31.62
CA SER A 17 43.52 32.29 -32.05
C SER A 17 42.04 32.08 -32.34
N VAL A 18 41.17 32.45 -31.39
CA VAL A 18 39.76 32.69 -31.67
C VAL A 18 39.70 33.98 -32.50
N SER A 19 39.63 33.83 -33.81
CA SER A 19 39.17 34.90 -34.69
C SER A 19 37.70 35.14 -34.36
N ALA A 20 37.43 36.11 -33.48
CA ALA A 20 36.12 36.71 -33.38
C ALA A 20 35.88 37.49 -34.68
N SER A 21 35.30 36.83 -35.68
CA SER A 21 34.69 37.50 -36.82
C SER A 21 33.43 38.21 -36.30
N THR A 22 33.57 39.44 -35.83
CA THR A 22 32.43 40.34 -35.72
C THR A 22 32.06 40.77 -37.14
N ASP A 23 31.36 39.90 -37.85
CA ASP A 23 30.64 40.29 -39.06
C ASP A 23 29.58 41.29 -38.62
N THR A 24 29.89 42.58 -38.71
CA THR A 24 28.89 43.63 -38.63
C THR A 24 28.04 43.52 -39.89
N ILE A 25 26.99 42.70 -39.81
CA ILE A 25 26.02 42.53 -40.90
C ILE A 25 25.28 43.86 -41.04
N ALA A 26 25.57 44.61 -42.10
CA ALA A 26 24.92 45.86 -42.41
C ALA A 26 23.64 45.58 -43.22
N CYS A 27 22.49 45.71 -42.58
CA CYS A 27 21.18 45.60 -43.24
C CYS A 27 20.66 46.97 -43.66
N THR A 28 19.94 47.01 -44.79
CA THR A 28 19.22 48.21 -45.21
C THR A 28 18.05 48.48 -44.25
N MET A 29 17.68 49.77 -44.11
CA MET A 29 16.56 50.22 -43.28
C MET A 29 15.18 49.94 -43.92
N GLU A 30 15.13 49.09 -44.94
CA GLU A 30 13.90 48.72 -45.62
C GLU A 30 13.02 47.88 -44.68
N TYR A 31 11.78 48.30 -44.48
CA TYR A 31 10.83 47.61 -43.61
C TYR A 31 9.94 46.68 -44.44
N ALA A 32 10.22 45.38 -44.37
CA ALA A 32 9.48 44.31 -45.04
C ALA A 32 9.45 43.09 -44.09
N PRO A 33 8.55 43.07 -43.10
CA PRO A 33 8.67 42.21 -41.94
C PRO A 33 8.63 40.72 -42.29
N VAL A 34 9.40 39.92 -41.56
CA VAL A 34 9.45 38.46 -41.70
C VAL A 34 9.39 37.78 -40.33
N CYS A 35 8.90 36.54 -40.30
CA CYS A 35 8.80 35.73 -39.10
C CYS A 35 9.77 34.54 -39.18
N GLY A 36 10.66 34.40 -38.20
CA GLY A 36 11.66 33.32 -38.16
C GLY A 36 11.85 32.74 -36.75
N SER A 37 12.40 31.52 -36.68
CA SER A 37 12.67 30.77 -35.45
C SER A 37 14.11 30.98 -34.97
N VAL A 38 14.28 31.48 -33.75
CA VAL A 38 15.59 31.70 -33.12
C VAL A 38 15.81 30.70 -31.99
N GLN A 39 17.00 30.11 -31.94
CA GLN A 39 17.42 29.28 -30.82
C GLN A 39 17.70 30.17 -29.60
N VAL A 40 16.94 29.96 -28.53
CA VAL A 40 17.10 30.71 -27.28
C VAL A 40 17.83 29.86 -26.24
N GLN A 41 18.67 30.52 -25.44
CA GLN A 41 19.28 29.90 -24.27
C GLN A 41 18.27 29.93 -23.12
N CYS A 42 17.84 28.75 -22.66
CA CYS A 42 16.90 28.61 -21.57
C CYS A 42 17.59 28.00 -20.33
N ILE A 43 17.06 28.28 -19.14
CA ILE A 43 17.68 27.86 -17.87
C ILE A 43 17.55 26.34 -17.66
N THR A 44 16.55 25.69 -18.26
CA THR A 44 16.28 24.24 -18.13
C THR A 44 16.10 23.59 -19.51
N ALA A 45 16.99 22.66 -19.87
CA ALA A 45 16.98 21.96 -21.16
C ALA A 45 15.89 20.88 -21.25
N PRO A 46 15.35 20.58 -22.47
CA PRO A 46 15.74 21.09 -23.78
C PRO A 46 15.07 22.42 -24.17
N CYS A 47 15.84 23.33 -24.79
CA CYS A 47 15.35 24.62 -25.26
C CYS A 47 14.74 24.49 -26.66
N TYR A 48 13.48 24.88 -26.81
CA TYR A 48 12.82 24.93 -28.11
C TYR A 48 12.98 26.32 -28.75
N PRO A 49 13.25 26.40 -30.07
CA PRO A 49 13.36 27.68 -30.75
C PRO A 49 12.04 28.47 -30.72
N VAL A 50 12.14 29.78 -30.53
CA VAL A 50 10.99 30.69 -30.41
C VAL A 50 10.82 31.47 -31.72
N ARG A 51 9.58 31.66 -32.17
CA ARG A 51 9.28 32.50 -33.34
C ARG A 51 9.30 33.97 -32.96
N GLN A 52 10.03 34.78 -33.73
CA GLN A 52 10.17 36.23 -33.55
C GLN A 52 10.01 36.95 -34.89
N THR A 53 9.43 38.15 -34.84
CA THR A 53 9.27 39.03 -36.01
C THR A 53 10.53 39.88 -36.19
N PHE A 54 11.04 39.95 -37.41
CA PHE A 54 12.17 40.79 -37.82
C PHE A 54 11.72 41.86 -38.79
N SER A 55 12.37 43.03 -38.76
CA SER A 55 12.05 44.16 -39.63
C SER A 55 12.20 43.86 -41.12
N ASN A 56 13.15 42.98 -41.47
CA ASN A 56 13.34 42.47 -42.82
C ASN A 56 14.12 41.15 -42.82
N SER A 57 14.19 40.48 -43.98
CA SER A 57 14.92 39.22 -44.19
C SER A 57 16.40 39.30 -43.83
N CYS A 58 17.04 40.46 -44.05
CA CYS A 58 18.44 40.64 -43.69
C CYS A 58 18.64 40.56 -42.17
N MET A 59 17.79 41.24 -41.39
CA MET A 59 17.82 41.19 -39.92
C MET A 59 17.49 39.79 -39.37
N ALA A 60 16.63 39.03 -40.05
CA ALA A 60 16.35 37.64 -39.69
C ALA A 60 17.56 36.73 -39.93
N ASN A 61 18.25 36.86 -41.06
CA ASN A 61 19.47 36.11 -41.33
C ASN A 61 20.62 36.49 -40.40
N ALA A 62 20.73 37.78 -40.05
CA ALA A 62 21.73 38.30 -39.11
C ALA A 62 21.58 37.71 -37.69
N SER A 63 20.38 37.30 -37.32
CA SER A 63 20.11 36.63 -36.02
C SER A 63 20.13 35.10 -36.09
N HIS A 64 20.56 34.53 -37.22
CA HIS A 64 20.54 33.09 -37.49
C HIS A 64 19.13 32.47 -37.36
N ALA A 65 18.09 33.23 -37.68
CA ALA A 65 16.74 32.72 -37.68
C ALA A 65 16.55 31.65 -38.77
N THR A 66 15.81 30.60 -38.44
CA THR A 66 15.46 29.49 -39.36
C THR A 66 13.95 29.50 -39.64
N ASN A 67 13.50 28.81 -40.69
CA ASN A 67 12.08 28.79 -41.07
C ASN A 67 11.47 30.20 -41.30
N ILE A 68 12.22 31.05 -41.99
CA ILE A 68 11.83 32.44 -42.28
C ILE A 68 10.65 32.46 -43.26
N THR A 69 9.61 33.18 -42.90
CA THR A 69 8.36 33.35 -43.67
C THR A 69 8.05 34.83 -43.81
N THR A 70 7.47 35.25 -44.93
CA THR A 70 7.09 36.64 -45.18
C THR A 70 5.92 37.07 -44.29
N GLY A 71 6.00 38.27 -43.71
CA GLY A 71 5.01 38.80 -42.78
C GLY A 71 5.46 38.75 -41.32
N ALA A 72 4.81 39.54 -40.46
CA ALA A 72 5.04 39.47 -39.02
C ALA A 72 4.60 38.12 -38.45
N CYS A 73 5.23 37.65 -37.36
CA CYS A 73 4.71 36.51 -36.62
C CYS A 73 3.32 36.85 -36.09
N ASP A 74 2.30 36.20 -36.64
CA ASP A 74 0.93 36.33 -36.15
C ASP A 74 0.85 35.65 -34.77
N GLY A 75 0.63 36.46 -33.74
CA GLY A 75 0.37 35.98 -32.37
C GLY A 75 -1.00 35.32 -32.21
N SER A 76 -1.76 35.19 -33.29
CA SER A 76 -3.06 34.54 -33.30
C SER A 76 -2.91 33.03 -33.40
N VAL A 77 -2.95 32.41 -32.22
CA VAL A 77 -3.67 31.15 -31.98
C VAL A 77 -3.21 29.98 -32.86
N ILE A 78 -2.26 29.21 -32.36
CA ILE A 78 -2.26 27.76 -32.61
C ILE A 78 -3.47 27.19 -31.86
N THR A 79 -4.67 27.39 -32.39
CA THR A 79 -5.67 26.33 -32.32
C THR A 79 -5.39 25.56 -33.59
N PRO A 80 -4.76 24.37 -33.48
CA PRO A 80 -4.72 23.47 -34.62
C PRO A 80 -6.15 23.36 -35.19
N PRO A 81 -6.33 23.18 -36.51
CA PRO A 81 -7.62 22.79 -37.03
C PRO A 81 -8.16 21.66 -36.16
N VAL A 82 -9.42 21.76 -35.74
CA VAL A 82 -10.07 20.72 -34.91
C VAL A 82 -10.09 19.43 -35.72
N ILE A 83 -9.03 18.64 -35.59
CA ILE A 83 -9.02 17.24 -35.97
C ILE A 83 -9.73 16.54 -34.81
N VAL A 84 -11.04 16.32 -34.95
CA VAL A 84 -11.73 15.41 -34.05
C VAL A 84 -11.04 14.05 -34.13
N GLY A 85 -10.36 13.68 -33.04
CA GLY A 85 -9.64 12.41 -32.91
C GLY A 85 -8.13 12.45 -33.10
N GLY A 86 -7.51 13.62 -33.32
CA GLY A 86 -6.06 13.76 -33.51
C GLY A 86 -5.31 14.41 -32.35
N ASP A 87 -5.98 14.77 -31.25
CA ASP A 87 -5.42 15.48 -30.10
C ASP A 87 -4.77 14.56 -29.04
N SER A 88 -4.33 13.38 -29.48
CA SER A 88 -3.64 12.44 -28.60
C SER A 88 -2.23 12.95 -28.31
N ASP A 89 -1.86 13.04 -27.04
CA ASP A 89 -0.49 13.38 -26.63
C ASP A 89 0.50 12.24 -26.92
N ILE A 90 1.77 12.41 -26.53
CA ILE A 90 2.83 11.38 -26.67
C ILE A 90 2.49 10.05 -25.96
N HIS A 91 1.54 10.07 -25.03
CA HIS A 91 1.06 8.89 -24.31
C HIS A 91 -0.27 8.35 -24.85
N GLY A 92 -0.80 8.95 -25.91
CA GLY A 92 -2.08 8.57 -26.52
C GLY A 92 -3.31 9.16 -25.82
N CYS A 93 -3.14 10.09 -24.89
CA CYS A 93 -4.25 10.68 -24.13
C CYS A 93 -4.90 11.83 -24.90
N LYS A 94 -6.22 11.76 -25.05
CA LYS A 94 -7.04 12.78 -25.73
C LYS A 94 -7.47 13.87 -24.75
N ALA A 95 -6.78 14.99 -24.77
CA ALA A 95 -7.02 16.11 -23.85
C ALA A 95 -8.45 16.67 -23.99
N SER A 96 -9.01 16.69 -25.19
CA SER A 96 -10.37 17.20 -25.46
C SER A 96 -11.47 16.34 -24.83
N ALA A 97 -11.22 15.05 -24.64
CA ALA A 97 -12.09 14.15 -23.88
C ALA A 97 -11.80 14.18 -22.37
N GLY A 98 -10.88 15.04 -21.94
CA GLY A 98 -10.53 15.22 -20.53
C GLY A 98 -9.50 14.24 -19.98
N TYR A 99 -8.87 13.46 -20.85
CA TYR A 99 -7.84 12.52 -20.44
C TYR A 99 -6.51 13.22 -20.21
N SER A 100 -5.82 12.81 -19.16
CA SER A 100 -4.45 13.20 -18.87
C SER A 100 -3.66 11.96 -18.46
N TRP A 101 -2.40 11.89 -18.91
CA TRP A 101 -1.52 10.78 -18.56
C TRP A 101 -1.19 10.78 -17.07
N ASN A 102 -1.45 9.67 -16.39
CA ASN A 102 -1.05 9.48 -15.00
C ASN A 102 0.13 8.51 -14.91
N PHE A 103 1.29 9.01 -14.48
CA PHE A 103 2.52 8.22 -14.38
C PHE A 103 2.47 7.08 -13.37
N LEU A 104 1.61 7.18 -12.33
CA LEU A 104 1.47 6.14 -11.32
C LEU A 104 0.59 5.00 -11.83
N ALA A 105 -0.53 5.32 -12.48
CA ALA A 105 -1.44 4.34 -13.07
C ALA A 105 -0.97 3.82 -14.43
N LYS A 106 -0.03 4.51 -15.07
CA LYS A 106 0.47 4.23 -16.43
C LYS A 106 -0.65 4.13 -17.47
N GLN A 107 -1.63 5.01 -17.36
CA GLN A 107 -2.74 5.10 -18.30
C GLN A 107 -3.33 6.51 -18.33
N CYS A 108 -4.08 6.78 -19.39
CA CYS A 108 -4.88 7.98 -19.53
C CYS A 108 -6.07 7.92 -18.56
N ILE A 109 -6.16 8.88 -17.66
CA ILE A 109 -7.28 8.99 -16.71
C ILE A 109 -7.95 10.35 -16.84
N ARG A 110 -9.22 10.45 -16.42
CA ARG A 110 -9.90 11.72 -16.20
C ARG A 110 -9.72 12.10 -14.71
N PRO A 111 -8.92 13.13 -14.36
CA PRO A 111 -8.55 13.39 -12.95
C PRO A 111 -9.72 13.69 -12.00
N TRP A 112 -10.87 14.11 -12.54
CA TRP A 112 -12.09 14.37 -11.76
C TRP A 112 -12.94 13.11 -11.51
N GLU A 113 -12.78 12.07 -12.33
CA GLU A 113 -13.48 10.80 -12.18
C GLU A 113 -12.60 9.71 -11.58
N SER A 114 -11.29 9.83 -11.72
CA SER A 114 -10.34 8.80 -11.35
C SER A 114 -9.16 9.39 -10.59
N ARG A 115 -8.74 8.70 -9.52
CA ARG A 115 -7.60 9.09 -8.71
C ARG A 115 -6.83 7.88 -8.21
N VAL A 116 -5.51 8.04 -8.12
CA VAL A 116 -4.65 7.02 -7.53
C VAL A 116 -4.65 7.16 -6.01
N ARG A 117 -4.84 6.05 -5.30
CA ARG A 117 -4.81 6.01 -3.84
C ARG A 117 -3.91 4.91 -3.33
N ILE A 118 -3.38 5.13 -2.12
CA ILE A 118 -2.74 4.08 -1.34
C ILE A 118 -3.77 3.54 -0.35
N LEU A 119 -4.00 2.23 -0.38
CA LEU A 119 -4.80 1.52 0.62
C LEU A 119 -3.88 0.64 1.47
N THR A 120 -4.02 0.75 2.78
CA THR A 120 -3.39 -0.20 3.72
C THR A 120 -4.45 -1.19 4.18
N ILE A 121 -4.22 -2.49 3.99
CA ILE A 121 -5.19 -3.57 4.29
C ILE A 121 -4.68 -4.37 5.50
N ALA A 122 -5.58 -4.64 6.43
CA ALA A 122 -5.30 -5.43 7.63
C ALA A 122 -5.12 -6.93 7.31
N PRO A 123 -4.43 -7.69 8.19
CA PRO A 123 -4.23 -9.13 8.03
C PRO A 123 -5.49 -9.97 8.24
N GLU A 124 -6.57 -9.39 8.77
CA GLU A 124 -7.84 -10.07 9.03
C GLU A 124 -9.01 -9.29 8.43
N LYS A 125 -10.03 -10.02 7.98
CA LYS A 125 -11.33 -9.46 7.61
C LYS A 125 -12.20 -9.29 8.85
N GLN A 126 -13.20 -8.44 8.77
CA GLN A 126 -14.17 -8.24 9.83
C GLN A 126 -15.58 -8.47 9.29
N ALA A 127 -16.43 -9.08 10.11
CA ALA A 127 -17.86 -9.19 9.83
C ALA A 127 -18.47 -7.80 9.61
N CYS A 128 -19.24 -7.64 8.53
CA CYS A 128 -19.89 -6.41 8.13
C CYS A 128 -21.22 -6.74 7.42
N THR A 129 -22.09 -5.75 7.27
CA THR A 129 -23.38 -5.93 6.57
C THR A 129 -23.43 -5.01 5.37
N GLY A 130 -23.52 -5.58 4.17
CA GLY A 130 -23.87 -4.87 2.94
C GLY A 130 -25.32 -5.17 2.57
N VAL A 131 -25.54 -5.77 1.39
CA VAL A 131 -26.83 -6.35 1.00
C VAL A 131 -27.20 -7.57 1.87
N ALA A 132 -26.19 -8.26 2.40
CA ALA A 132 -26.30 -9.35 3.36
C ALA A 132 -25.10 -9.34 4.34
N PRO A 133 -25.15 -10.08 5.47
CA PRO A 133 -23.98 -10.31 6.32
C PRO A 133 -22.84 -10.95 5.52
N MET A 134 -21.64 -10.37 5.62
CA MET A 134 -20.46 -10.81 4.89
C MET A 134 -19.17 -10.43 5.64
N GLU A 135 -18.01 -10.78 5.08
CA GLU A 135 -16.71 -10.37 5.61
C GLU A 135 -16.07 -9.27 4.74
N CYS A 136 -15.85 -8.10 5.33
CA CYS A 136 -15.22 -6.97 4.68
C CYS A 136 -13.72 -6.91 4.98
N LEU A 137 -12.96 -6.36 4.03
CA LEU A 137 -11.58 -5.95 4.30
C LEU A 137 -11.58 -4.76 5.27
N GLN A 138 -10.63 -4.73 6.21
CA GLN A 138 -10.31 -3.52 6.99
C GLN A 138 -9.25 -2.71 6.25
N VAL A 139 -9.56 -1.45 5.93
CA VAL A 139 -8.65 -0.58 5.17
C VAL A 139 -8.38 0.75 5.88
N ARG A 140 -7.19 1.29 5.65
CA ARG A 140 -6.84 2.70 5.90
C ARG A 140 -6.52 3.37 4.58
N MET A 141 -7.20 4.48 4.30
CA MET A 141 -7.01 5.23 3.05
C MET A 141 -5.96 6.33 3.23
N GLY A 142 -4.89 6.28 2.43
CA GLY A 142 -3.82 7.26 2.47
C GLY A 142 -3.13 7.33 3.83
N TRP A 143 -3.21 8.49 4.48
CA TRP A 143 -2.58 8.79 5.77
C TRP A 143 -3.53 8.65 6.97
N GLN A 144 -4.77 8.20 6.75
CA GLN A 144 -5.73 8.04 7.82
C GLN A 144 -5.26 6.98 8.83
N LYS A 145 -5.42 7.27 10.12
CA LYS A 145 -5.04 6.35 11.20
C LYS A 145 -6.16 5.35 11.56
N ILE A 146 -7.40 5.65 11.19
CA ILE A 146 -8.60 4.89 11.58
C ILE A 146 -8.90 3.83 10.53
N TRP A 147 -9.11 2.58 10.99
CA TRP A 147 -9.56 1.47 10.15
C TRP A 147 -11.04 1.61 9.80
N GLN A 148 -11.39 1.26 8.56
CA GLN A 148 -12.75 1.32 8.06
C GLN A 148 -13.10 0.04 7.30
N ASN A 149 -14.36 -0.36 7.41
CA ASN A 149 -14.93 -1.43 6.58
C ASN A 149 -14.85 -1.03 5.11
N PHE A 150 -14.25 -1.89 4.30
CA PHE A 150 -14.23 -1.77 2.86
C PHE A 150 -15.22 -2.76 2.25
N TYR A 151 -16.37 -2.24 1.83
CA TYR A 151 -17.49 -3.01 1.29
C TYR A 151 -17.32 -3.40 -0.18
N ASN A 152 -16.34 -2.81 -0.87
CA ASN A 152 -16.08 -3.08 -2.28
C ASN A 152 -15.03 -4.18 -2.49
N THR A 153 -14.92 -4.64 -3.73
CA THR A 153 -13.82 -5.49 -4.19
C THR A 153 -12.73 -4.63 -4.83
N ILE A 154 -11.49 -5.12 -4.80
CA ILE A 154 -10.37 -4.53 -5.55
C ILE A 154 -10.09 -5.46 -6.73
N ILE A 155 -10.40 -5.01 -7.95
CA ILE A 155 -10.21 -5.79 -9.18
C ILE A 155 -8.73 -6.10 -9.36
N GLY A 156 -8.39 -7.38 -9.57
CA GLY A 156 -7.02 -7.86 -9.73
C GLY A 156 -6.23 -8.01 -8.43
N PHE A 157 -6.90 -7.96 -7.27
CA PHE A 157 -6.26 -8.22 -5.97
C PHE A 157 -6.85 -9.45 -5.27
N ASP A 158 -6.03 -10.49 -5.17
CA ASP A 158 -6.37 -11.71 -4.43
C ASP A 158 -5.86 -11.62 -3.00
N TYR A 159 -6.77 -11.37 -2.07
CA TYR A 159 -6.45 -11.27 -0.66
C TYR A 159 -6.13 -12.64 -0.04
N LEU A 160 -4.99 -12.72 0.64
CA LEU A 160 -4.65 -13.84 1.52
C LEU A 160 -4.63 -13.38 2.97
N SER A 161 -5.38 -14.08 3.82
CA SER A 161 -5.44 -13.87 5.27
C SER A 161 -4.06 -14.04 5.93
N GLY A 162 -3.83 -13.37 7.05
CA GLY A 162 -2.54 -13.36 7.76
C GLY A 162 -1.48 -12.45 7.13
N TYR A 163 -1.85 -11.63 6.14
CA TYR A 163 -0.94 -10.67 5.51
C TYR A 163 -1.49 -9.25 5.57
N SER A 164 -0.65 -8.32 5.99
CA SER A 164 -0.92 -6.90 5.82
C SER A 164 -0.39 -6.43 4.46
N TYR A 165 -1.19 -5.59 3.78
CA TYR A 165 -0.84 -5.07 2.46
C TYR A 165 -0.79 -3.55 2.46
N ARG A 166 0.11 -2.98 1.65
CA ARG A 166 -0.03 -1.62 1.13
C ARG A 166 -0.18 -1.74 -0.37
N LEU A 167 -1.30 -1.27 -0.89
CA LEU A 167 -1.64 -1.33 -2.32
C LEU A 167 -1.65 0.07 -2.90
N LEU A 168 -1.21 0.19 -4.15
CA LEU A 168 -1.51 1.33 -4.99
C LEU A 168 -2.70 0.92 -5.88
N VAL A 169 -3.81 1.65 -5.76
CA VAL A 169 -5.05 1.36 -6.48
C VAL A 169 -5.49 2.57 -7.29
N LEU A 170 -6.22 2.33 -8.37
CA LEU A 170 -6.99 3.34 -9.05
C LEU A 170 -8.43 3.27 -8.56
N GLU A 171 -8.90 4.36 -7.97
CA GLU A 171 -10.30 4.56 -7.65
C GLU A 171 -10.95 5.33 -8.79
N THR A 172 -12.06 4.82 -9.33
CA THR A 172 -12.85 5.46 -10.37
C THR A 172 -14.28 5.66 -9.89
N LYS A 173 -14.90 6.79 -10.24
CA LYS A 173 -16.32 7.02 -10.05
C LYS A 173 -17.09 6.09 -11.00
N VAL A 174 -18.16 5.48 -10.51
CA VAL A 174 -19.08 4.66 -11.32
C VAL A 174 -20.26 5.54 -11.72
N ASP A 175 -20.52 5.63 -13.01
CA ASP A 175 -21.70 6.32 -13.52
C ASP A 175 -22.94 5.44 -13.37
N ASN A 176 -24.02 6.03 -12.84
CA ASN A 176 -25.28 5.36 -12.56
C ASN A 176 -25.11 4.04 -11.78
N PRO A 177 -24.53 4.09 -10.55
CA PRO A 177 -24.40 2.90 -9.74
C PRO A 177 -25.80 2.33 -9.42
N PRO A 178 -25.93 1.02 -9.19
CA PRO A 178 -27.13 0.43 -8.62
C PRO A 178 -27.54 1.16 -7.33
N ALA A 179 -28.83 1.16 -6.98
CA ALA A 179 -29.35 1.90 -5.83
C ALA A 179 -28.66 1.52 -4.49
N ASP A 180 -28.13 0.31 -4.42
CA ASP A 180 -27.42 -0.33 -3.31
C ASP A 180 -25.91 -0.54 -3.59
N GLY A 181 -25.44 -0.10 -4.77
CA GLY A 181 -24.06 -0.23 -5.21
C GLY A 181 -23.19 0.95 -4.79
N SER A 182 -21.89 0.70 -4.65
CA SER A 182 -20.94 1.80 -4.42
C SER A 182 -20.82 2.71 -5.65
N SER A 183 -20.73 4.01 -5.41
CA SER A 183 -20.39 5.02 -6.42
C SER A 183 -18.93 4.98 -6.86
N HIS A 184 -18.15 4.01 -6.37
CA HIS A 184 -16.71 3.89 -6.63
C HIS A 184 -16.31 2.46 -6.98
N SER A 185 -15.44 2.33 -7.99
CA SER A 185 -14.76 1.07 -8.36
C SER A 185 -13.27 1.19 -8.06
N TYR A 186 -12.65 0.08 -7.67
CA TYR A 186 -11.24 0.02 -7.28
C TYR A 186 -10.53 -1.07 -8.09
N SER A 187 -9.42 -0.71 -8.74
CA SER A 187 -8.55 -1.66 -9.44
C SER A 187 -7.12 -1.60 -8.92
N LEU A 188 -6.48 -2.76 -8.81
CA LEU A 188 -5.09 -2.85 -8.38
C LEU A 188 -4.16 -2.30 -9.48
N ILE A 189 -3.35 -1.30 -9.14
CA ILE A 189 -2.23 -0.90 -9.98
C ILE A 189 -1.01 -1.76 -9.64
N ARG A 190 -0.66 -1.85 -8.35
CA ARG A 190 0.43 -2.71 -7.86
C ARG A 190 0.41 -2.89 -6.34
N VAL A 191 0.99 -3.97 -5.87
CA VAL A 191 1.31 -4.19 -4.45
C VAL A 191 2.58 -3.41 -4.09
N LEU A 192 2.48 -2.45 -3.16
CA LEU A 192 3.63 -1.69 -2.66
C LEU A 192 4.39 -2.45 -1.56
N SER A 193 3.66 -3.21 -0.73
CA SER A 193 4.23 -4.04 0.33
C SER A 193 3.24 -5.15 0.68
N LYS A 194 3.77 -6.35 0.94
CA LYS A 194 3.06 -7.48 1.54
C LYS A 194 3.92 -7.98 2.69
N ARG A 195 3.38 -7.99 3.91
CA ARG A 195 4.09 -8.48 5.10
C ARG A 195 3.22 -9.52 5.77
N SER A 196 3.77 -10.72 5.96
CA SER A 196 3.16 -11.71 6.84
C SER A 196 3.04 -11.07 8.20
N GLN A 197 1.82 -10.94 8.68
CA GLN A 197 1.60 -10.70 10.09
C GLN A 197 1.56 -12.10 10.70
N PRO A 198 2.39 -12.41 11.69
CA PRO A 198 2.04 -13.55 12.53
C PRO A 198 0.59 -13.27 12.98
N THR A 199 -0.33 -14.17 12.65
CA THR A 199 -1.51 -14.35 13.48
C THR A 199 -0.93 -14.75 14.82
N GLU A 200 -0.56 -13.75 15.61
CA GLU A 200 0.05 -13.95 16.91
C GLU A 200 -1.05 -14.62 17.71
N ASN A 201 -0.95 -15.95 17.84
CA ASN A 201 -1.94 -16.70 18.58
C ASN A 201 -1.96 -16.06 19.97
N PRO A 202 -3.06 -15.38 20.34
CA PRO A 202 -3.09 -14.57 21.54
C PRO A 202 -3.14 -15.46 22.79
N LEU A 203 -3.25 -16.77 22.60
CA LEU A 203 -3.22 -17.79 23.63
C LEU A 203 -1.81 -18.34 23.88
N LEU A 204 -0.78 -17.93 23.13
CA LEU A 204 0.58 -18.43 23.33
C LEU A 204 1.06 -18.16 24.77
N GLY A 205 1.63 -19.19 25.39
CA GLY A 205 2.16 -19.12 26.75
C GLY A 205 1.57 -20.18 27.67
N ARG A 206 1.86 -20.01 28.96
CA ARG A 206 1.40 -20.90 30.02
C ARG A 206 0.33 -20.20 30.86
N TRP A 207 -0.79 -20.89 31.01
CA TRP A 207 -1.99 -20.44 31.70
C TRP A 207 -2.23 -21.33 32.92
N THR A 208 -2.65 -20.73 34.04
CA THR A 208 -2.99 -21.46 35.28
C THR A 208 -4.49 -21.44 35.48
N LEU A 209 -5.10 -22.60 35.75
CA LEU A 209 -6.54 -22.66 35.98
C LEU A 209 -6.89 -21.97 37.31
N ILE A 210 -7.80 -21.00 37.25
CA ILE A 210 -8.26 -20.24 38.42
C ILE A 210 -9.77 -20.42 38.67
N GLY A 211 -10.50 -21.03 37.74
CA GLY A 211 -11.92 -21.28 37.90
C GLY A 211 -12.47 -22.35 36.95
N TYR A 212 -13.52 -23.03 37.39
CA TYR A 212 -14.29 -23.99 36.60
C TYR A 212 -15.78 -23.84 36.90
N ASN A 213 -16.62 -23.65 35.86
CA ASN A 213 -18.07 -23.43 35.98
C ASN A 213 -18.42 -22.39 37.06
N SER A 214 -17.77 -21.23 37.01
CA SER A 214 -17.91 -20.12 37.96
C SER A 214 -17.46 -20.41 39.41
N THR A 215 -16.92 -21.59 39.68
CA THR A 215 -16.34 -21.94 40.98
C THR A 215 -14.83 -21.67 40.95
N PRO A 216 -14.29 -20.84 41.86
CA PRO A 216 -12.84 -20.62 41.95
C PRO A 216 -12.08 -21.92 42.23
N ILE A 217 -10.92 -22.08 41.62
CA ILE A 217 -10.00 -23.19 41.83
C ILE A 217 -8.78 -22.65 42.58
N THR A 218 -8.47 -23.22 43.74
CA THR A 218 -7.29 -22.83 44.56
C THR A 218 -6.06 -23.68 44.29
N SER A 219 -6.19 -24.76 43.51
CA SER A 219 -5.07 -25.62 43.13
C SER A 219 -4.21 -24.96 42.04
N THR A 220 -2.91 -24.83 42.31
CA THR A 220 -1.94 -24.27 41.36
C THR A 220 -1.37 -25.29 40.38
N GLY A 221 -1.76 -26.57 40.49
CA GLY A 221 -1.22 -27.67 39.70
C GLY A 221 -1.81 -27.82 38.30
N TYR A 222 -2.94 -27.16 38.01
CA TYR A 222 -3.65 -27.31 36.75
C TYR A 222 -3.27 -26.21 35.76
N THR A 223 -2.72 -26.61 34.61
CA THR A 223 -2.15 -25.65 33.65
C THR A 223 -2.51 -26.00 32.23
N LEU A 224 -2.62 -24.98 31.39
CA LEU A 224 -2.74 -25.10 29.94
C LEU A 224 -1.56 -24.35 29.29
N THR A 225 -0.76 -25.04 28.50
CA THR A 225 0.35 -24.44 27.74
C THR A 225 0.03 -24.52 26.26
N ILE A 226 0.09 -23.39 25.57
CA ILE A 226 -0.15 -23.31 24.13
C ILE A 226 1.13 -22.80 23.47
N GLU A 227 1.71 -23.66 22.62
CA GLU A 227 2.86 -23.38 21.77
C GLU A 227 2.36 -23.15 20.32
N ARG A 228 3.25 -22.99 19.33
CA ARG A 228 2.83 -22.61 17.96
C ARG A 228 1.92 -23.64 17.27
N ASP A 229 2.15 -24.92 17.50
CA ASP A 229 1.55 -26.05 16.77
C ASP A 229 0.97 -27.12 17.70
N ARG A 230 1.24 -27.02 19.01
CA ARG A 230 0.84 -27.98 20.03
C ARG A 230 0.28 -27.28 21.25
N LEU A 231 -0.68 -27.93 21.90
CA LEU A 231 -1.11 -27.59 23.25
C LEU A 231 -0.82 -28.75 24.20
N SER A 232 -0.65 -28.42 25.48
CA SER A 232 -0.62 -29.40 26.56
C SER A 232 -1.40 -28.87 27.76
N ALA A 233 -2.27 -29.70 28.31
CA ALA A 233 -2.98 -29.43 29.55
C ALA A 233 -2.56 -30.42 30.64
N LYS A 234 -2.48 -29.96 31.88
CA LYS A 234 -2.20 -30.82 33.03
C LYS A 234 -3.34 -30.72 34.02
N PHE A 235 -3.95 -31.87 34.32
CA PHE A 235 -4.98 -32.04 35.34
C PHE A 235 -4.58 -33.20 36.26
N CYS A 236 -5.32 -34.31 36.25
CA CYS A 236 -4.81 -35.58 36.77
C CYS A 236 -3.75 -36.12 35.81
N ASN A 237 -4.12 -36.30 34.55
CA ASN A 237 -3.23 -36.69 33.46
C ASN A 237 -2.63 -35.48 32.75
N ASN A 238 -1.59 -35.76 31.96
CA ASN A 238 -1.11 -34.81 30.96
C ASN A 238 -1.86 -35.08 29.65
N MET A 239 -2.58 -34.08 29.18
CA MET A 239 -3.22 -34.07 27.87
C MET A 239 -2.36 -33.29 26.90
N PHE A 240 -2.29 -33.71 25.64
CA PHE A 240 -1.52 -33.02 24.61
C PHE A 240 -2.01 -33.37 23.21
N GLY A 241 -1.77 -32.46 22.28
CA GLY A 241 -2.10 -32.67 20.87
C GLY A 241 -1.90 -31.41 20.04
N SER A 242 -2.09 -31.56 18.74
CA SER A 242 -2.16 -30.42 17.82
C SER A 242 -3.45 -29.65 18.02
N TYR A 243 -3.43 -28.37 17.67
CA TYR A 243 -4.63 -27.55 17.68
C TYR A 243 -4.65 -26.60 16.48
N THR A 244 -5.84 -26.08 16.20
CA THR A 244 -6.07 -25.04 15.21
C THR A 244 -6.93 -23.95 15.82
N LEU A 245 -6.73 -22.71 15.37
CA LEU A 245 -7.55 -21.57 15.75
C LEU A 245 -8.24 -21.03 14.51
N SER A 246 -9.54 -20.75 14.64
CA SER A 246 -10.33 -20.09 13.62
C SER A 246 -11.25 -19.08 14.30
N GLY A 247 -10.97 -17.79 14.11
CA GLY A 247 -11.65 -16.72 14.85
C GLY A 247 -11.45 -16.87 16.36
N ASN A 248 -12.56 -17.07 17.10
CA ASN A 248 -12.59 -17.31 18.54
C ASN A 248 -12.76 -18.80 18.91
N THR A 249 -12.62 -19.70 17.93
CA THR A 249 -12.80 -21.13 18.14
C THR A 249 -11.44 -21.81 18.20
N ILE A 250 -11.23 -22.62 19.24
CA ILE A 250 -10.14 -23.59 19.32
C ILE A 250 -10.68 -24.95 18.91
N SER A 251 -9.92 -25.68 18.09
CA SER A 251 -10.22 -27.07 17.73
C SER A 251 -8.97 -27.91 17.90
N SER A 252 -9.11 -29.00 18.65
CA SER A 252 -8.04 -29.96 18.90
C SER A 252 -8.64 -31.37 18.80
N PRO A 253 -8.84 -31.88 17.57
CA PRO A 253 -9.33 -33.23 17.38
C PRO A 253 -8.28 -34.22 17.87
N GLY A 254 -8.69 -35.16 18.72
CA GLY A 254 -7.83 -36.26 19.16
C GLY A 254 -6.74 -35.88 20.16
N LEU A 255 -7.05 -35.07 21.18
CA LEU A 255 -6.17 -34.91 22.34
C LEU A 255 -5.83 -36.28 22.95
N ALA A 256 -4.54 -36.59 23.03
CA ALA A 256 -4.05 -37.75 23.76
C ALA A 256 -3.97 -37.40 25.25
N SER A 257 -4.26 -38.38 26.11
CA SER A 257 -4.10 -38.28 27.56
C SER A 257 -3.34 -39.49 28.09
N THR A 258 -2.62 -39.31 29.20
CA THR A 258 -2.08 -40.45 29.97
C THR A 258 -3.22 -41.17 30.72
N MET A 259 -2.94 -42.34 31.32
CA MET A 259 -3.95 -43.16 32.01
C MET A 259 -3.62 -43.38 33.49
N MET A 260 -3.32 -42.32 34.23
CA MET A 260 -3.23 -42.36 35.68
C MET A 260 -4.58 -42.03 36.31
N TYR A 261 -4.82 -42.60 37.49
CA TYR A 261 -6.01 -42.29 38.28
C TYR A 261 -5.65 -41.30 39.38
N CYS A 262 -6.52 -40.31 39.57
CA CYS A 262 -6.50 -39.40 40.70
C CYS A 262 -7.89 -39.35 41.32
N GLU A 263 -7.97 -39.18 42.63
CA GLU A 263 -9.26 -39.00 43.28
C GLU A 263 -9.72 -37.53 43.22
N GLY A 264 -11.03 -37.33 43.05
CA GLY A 264 -11.67 -36.02 43.21
C GLY A 264 -11.66 -35.13 41.97
N GLN A 265 -11.49 -33.82 42.19
CA GLN A 265 -11.78 -32.77 41.22
C GLN A 265 -10.89 -32.79 39.97
N SER A 266 -9.65 -33.28 40.07
CA SER A 266 -8.71 -33.35 38.95
C SER A 266 -9.21 -34.22 37.78
N MET A 267 -9.82 -35.37 38.09
CA MET A 267 -10.41 -36.26 37.07
C MET A 267 -11.68 -35.68 36.46
N ILE A 268 -12.48 -34.94 37.24
CA ILE A 268 -13.69 -34.28 36.71
C ILE A 268 -13.29 -33.21 35.69
N LEU A 269 -12.30 -32.38 36.04
CA LEU A 269 -11.76 -31.36 35.14
C LEU A 269 -11.22 -31.96 33.85
N GLU A 270 -10.49 -33.08 33.93
CA GLU A 270 -9.94 -33.78 32.77
C GLU A 270 -11.02 -34.36 31.86
N ASN A 271 -11.97 -35.11 32.40
CA ASN A 271 -13.00 -35.80 31.60
C ASN A 271 -13.91 -34.82 30.83
N ASN A 272 -14.08 -33.61 31.36
CA ASN A 272 -14.87 -32.57 30.73
C ASN A 272 -14.05 -31.67 29.79
N PHE A 273 -12.72 -31.82 29.77
CA PHE A 273 -11.83 -30.97 28.97
C PHE A 273 -11.83 -31.39 27.50
N VAL A 274 -12.84 -30.93 26.75
CA VAL A 274 -12.99 -31.16 25.31
C VAL A 274 -12.83 -29.85 24.55
N LEU A 275 -11.67 -29.68 23.91
CA LEU A 275 -11.34 -28.46 23.15
C LEU A 275 -11.80 -28.48 21.70
N ASP A 276 -12.29 -29.60 21.16
CA ASP A 276 -12.68 -29.65 19.75
C ASP A 276 -13.94 -28.82 19.46
N GLY A 277 -13.73 -27.63 18.88
CA GLY A 277 -14.76 -26.64 18.60
C GLY A 277 -15.21 -25.88 19.85
N ALA A 278 -14.35 -25.77 20.86
CA ALA A 278 -14.57 -24.91 22.02
C ALA A 278 -14.37 -23.43 21.63
N ILE A 279 -15.06 -22.54 22.32
CA ILE A 279 -14.96 -21.09 22.11
C ILE A 279 -14.05 -20.51 23.18
N TYR A 280 -13.09 -19.67 22.81
CA TYR A 280 -12.25 -18.95 23.74
C TYR A 280 -12.54 -17.44 23.72
N SER A 281 -12.27 -16.78 24.84
CA SER A 281 -12.25 -15.32 24.93
C SER A 281 -11.15 -14.85 25.88
N LEU A 282 -10.52 -13.73 25.55
CA LEU A 282 -9.56 -13.06 26.42
C LEU A 282 -10.23 -11.85 27.06
N GLN A 283 -10.25 -11.81 28.39
CA GLN A 283 -10.88 -10.77 29.18
C GLN A 283 -9.81 -10.04 29.99
N ALA A 284 -9.71 -8.72 29.83
CA ALA A 284 -8.88 -7.90 30.70
C ALA A 284 -9.65 -7.57 31.97
N LEU A 285 -9.20 -8.03 33.14
CA LEU A 285 -9.80 -7.60 34.40
C LEU A 285 -9.26 -6.21 34.74
N ARG A 286 -10.17 -5.23 34.83
CA ARG A 286 -9.84 -3.88 35.29
C ARG A 286 -9.64 -3.95 36.79
N LEU A 287 -8.39 -4.10 37.23
CA LEU A 287 -8.09 -4.11 38.65
C LEU A 287 -8.29 -2.72 39.25
N MET A 288 -8.84 -2.69 40.47
CA MET A 288 -8.94 -1.49 41.30
C MET A 288 -7.52 -0.94 41.56
N ALA A 289 -7.43 0.38 41.75
CA ALA A 289 -6.16 1.09 41.93
C ALA A 289 -5.26 0.43 42.99
N GLY A 290 -4.12 -0.12 42.56
CA GLY A 290 -3.11 -0.71 43.46
C GLY A 290 -2.40 -1.98 42.96
N SER A 291 -2.84 -2.58 41.85
CA SER A 291 -2.18 -3.78 41.29
C SER A 291 -1.26 -3.48 40.11
N THR A 292 -0.19 -4.25 39.99
CA THR A 292 0.73 -4.25 38.86
C THR A 292 0.07 -4.83 37.60
N GLY A 293 -0.49 -3.96 36.76
CA GLY A 293 -0.95 -4.26 35.40
C GLY A 293 -2.31 -4.99 35.30
N PRO A 294 -2.93 -5.03 34.10
CA PRO A 294 -4.16 -5.80 33.90
C PRO A 294 -3.86 -7.30 33.87
N THR A 295 -4.43 -8.08 34.79
CA THR A 295 -4.45 -9.54 34.66
C THR A 295 -5.37 -9.91 33.49
N MET A 296 -4.80 -10.57 32.48
CA MET A 296 -5.58 -11.17 31.41
C MET A 296 -6.09 -12.53 31.84
N HIS A 297 -7.38 -12.76 31.62
CA HIS A 297 -8.02 -14.05 31.83
C HIS A 297 -8.40 -14.68 30.50
N LEU A 298 -8.04 -15.95 30.33
CA LEU A 298 -8.49 -16.79 29.24
C LEU A 298 -9.69 -17.60 29.72
N VAL A 299 -10.83 -17.41 29.05
CA VAL A 299 -12.04 -18.20 29.29
C VAL A 299 -12.25 -19.13 28.11
N ILE A 300 -12.33 -20.44 28.37
CA ILE A 300 -12.64 -21.46 27.37
C ILE A 300 -13.98 -22.09 27.72
N THR A 301 -14.92 -22.05 26.78
CA THR A 301 -16.21 -22.73 26.88
C THR A 301 -16.24 -23.91 25.94
N THR A 302 -16.33 -25.14 26.48
CA THR A 302 -16.42 -26.36 25.68
C THR A 302 -17.76 -26.44 24.97
N LYS A 303 -17.86 -27.30 23.94
CA LYS A 303 -19.15 -27.58 23.27
C LYS A 303 -20.24 -28.09 24.23
N LYS A 304 -19.85 -28.74 25.33
CA LYS A 304 -20.78 -29.24 26.35
C LYS A 304 -21.26 -28.14 27.30
N GLY A 305 -20.67 -26.94 27.21
CA GLY A 305 -20.99 -25.80 28.07
C GLY A 305 -20.11 -25.67 29.31
N ASP A 306 -19.08 -26.51 29.47
CA ASP A 306 -18.13 -26.38 30.57
C ASP A 306 -17.25 -25.15 30.37
N ILE A 307 -17.08 -24.36 31.42
CA ILE A 307 -16.32 -23.10 31.39
C ILE A 307 -15.05 -23.26 32.23
N TYR A 308 -13.90 -23.11 31.59
CA TYR A 308 -12.59 -23.08 32.23
C TYR A 308 -12.05 -21.65 32.19
N THR A 309 -11.72 -21.10 33.35
CA THR A 309 -11.13 -19.76 33.48
C THR A 309 -9.69 -19.90 33.91
N TYR A 310 -8.78 -19.33 33.12
CA TYR A 310 -7.35 -19.31 33.38
C TYR A 310 -6.83 -17.91 33.63
N GLY A 311 -5.78 -17.79 34.43
CA GLY A 311 -5.01 -16.57 34.64
C GLY A 311 -3.55 -16.73 34.24
N MET A 312 -2.93 -15.60 33.90
CA MET A 312 -1.48 -15.41 33.77
C MET A 312 -0.93 -14.61 34.94
#